data_AF-R7AWU7-F1
#
_entry.id   AF-R7AWU7-F1
#
_cell.length_a   1.000
_cell.length_b   1.000
_cell.length_c   1.000
_cell.angle_alpha   90.00
_cell.angle_beta   90.00
_cell.angle_gamma   90.00
#
_symmetry.space_group_name_H-M   'P 1'
#
loop_
_entity.id
_entity.type
_entity.pdbx_description
1 polymer ?
#
loop_
_entity_poly.entity_id
_entity_poly.type
_entity_poly.pdbx_seq_one_letter_code
_entity_poly.pdbx_strand_id
1 'polypeptide(L)' 'MKKTVNMIMLLSLIVVLISGLLLKPMPITSIRILHVVSGFVFVISAIVHMQQNHMFKRRKA' A
#
# COMPACT_ATOMS: atom_id res chain seq x y z
N MET A 1 -11.41 11.39 -4.26
CA MET A 1 -9.98 11.03 -4.24
C MET A 1 -9.52 10.39 -2.94
N LYS A 2 -9.67 11.03 -1.76
CA LYS A 2 -9.19 10.46 -0.48
C LYS A 2 -9.71 9.05 -0.18
N LYS A 3 -11.01 8.79 -0.40
CA LYS A 3 -11.62 7.47 -0.20
C LYS A 3 -11.00 6.39 -1.09
N THR A 4 -10.72 6.71 -2.35
CA THR A 4 -10.10 5.78 -3.32
C THR A 4 -8.67 5.43 -2.92
N VAL A 5 -7.84 6.43 -2.58
CA VAL A 5 -6.45 6.20 -2.11
C VAL A 5 -6.43 5.36 -0.83
N ASN A 6 -7.36 5.61 0.09
CA ASN A 6 -7.47 4.83 1.33
C ASN A 6 -7.85 3.37 1.07
N MET A 7 -8.76 3.12 0.12
CA MET A 7 -9.15 1.76 -0.29
C MET A 7 -8.01 1.02 -0.99
N ILE A 8 -7.26 1.71 -1.87
CA ILE A 8 -6.07 1.13 -2.51
C ILE A 8 -5.02 0.78 -1.45
N MET A 9 -4.73 1.69 -0.53
CA MET A 9 -3.77 1.47 0.56
C MET A 9 -4.18 0.28 1.44
N LEU A 10 -5.47 0.16 1.79
CA LEU A 10 -5.98 -0.97 2.55
C LEU A 10 -5.83 -2.30 1.79
N LEU A 11 -6.18 -2.31 0.50
CA LEU A 11 -6.07 -3.50 -0.34
C LEU A 11 -4.61 -3.94 -0.48
N SER A 12 -3.71 -3.00 -0.78
CA SER A 12 -2.27 -3.29 -0.89
C SER A 12 -1.71 -3.81 0.43
N LEU A 13 -2.13 -3.26 1.57
CA LEU A 13 -1.72 -3.74 2.89
C LEU A 13 -2.14 -5.20 3.12
N ILE A 14 -3.38 -5.55 2.81
CA ILE A 14 -3.88 -6.94 2.95
C ILE A 14 -3.05 -7.89 2.08
N VAL A 15 -2.77 -7.50 0.84
CA VAL A 15 -1.98 -8.32 -0.09
C VAL A 15 -0.54 -8.50 0.40
N VAL A 16 0.10 -7.44 0.91
CA VAL A 16 1.46 -7.50 1.48
C VAL A 16 1.51 -8.43 2.69
N LEU A 17 0.52 -8.36 3.58
CA LEU A 17 0.45 -9.21 4.77
C LEU A 17 0.26 -10.69 4.41
N ILE A 18 -0.67 -11.00 3.51
CA ILE A 18 -0.94 -12.38 3.08
C ILE A 18 0.28 -12.95 2.34
N SER A 19 0.84 -12.21 1.39
CA SER A 19 2.01 -12.66 0.64
C SER A 19 3.26 -12.81 1.52
N GLY A 20 3.45 -11.92 2.51
CA GLY A 20 4.52 -12.03 3.50
C GLY A 20 4.37 -13.26 4.39
N LEU A 21 3.14 -13.59 4.80
CA LEU A 21 2.85 -14.81 5.57
C LEU A 21 3.14 -16.07 4.74
N LEU A 22 2.77 -16.08 3.46
CA LEU A 22 2.95 -17.22 2.55
C LEU A 22 4.39 -17.44 2.09
N LEU A 23 5.22 -16.39 2.07
CA LEU A 23 6.64 -16.49 1.68
C LEU A 23 7.46 -17.35 2.66
N LYS A 24 7.05 -17.44 3.92
CA LYS A 24 7.75 -18.20 4.95
C LYS A 24 7.61 -19.73 4.77
N PRO A 25 6.40 -20.29 4.52
CA PRO A 25 6.23 -21.71 4.21
C PRO A 25 6.43 -22.06 2.72
N MET A 26 6.21 -21.13 1.79
CA MET A 26 6.24 -21.40 0.35
C MET A 26 6.98 -20.28 -0.40
N PRO A 27 8.31 -20.40 -0.61
CA PRO A 27 9.11 -19.39 -1.28
C PRO A 27 8.95 -19.43 -2.81
N ILE A 28 7.70 -19.39 -3.29
CA ILE A 28 7.37 -19.38 -4.72
C ILE A 28 7.72 -18.00 -5.30
N THR A 29 8.49 -17.97 -6.39
CA THR A 29 8.94 -16.73 -7.06
C THR A 29 7.78 -15.78 -7.38
N SER A 30 6.63 -16.31 -7.80
CA SER A 30 5.42 -15.53 -8.09
C SER A 30 4.88 -14.79 -6.88
N ILE A 31 4.88 -15.43 -5.69
CA ILE A 31 4.44 -14.80 -4.43
C ILE A 31 5.42 -13.70 -4.01
N ARG A 32 6.73 -13.92 -4.24
CA ARG A 32 7.76 -12.91 -3.97
C ARG A 32 7.57 -11.68 -4.85
N ILE A 33 7.34 -11.86 -6.15
CA ILE A 33 7.08 -10.75 -7.08
C ILE A 33 5.82 -10.00 -6.64
N LEU A 34 4.74 -10.72 -6.32
CA LEU A 34 3.49 -10.12 -5.86
C LEU A 34 3.68 -9.32 -4.56
N HIS A 35 4.47 -9.82 -3.62
CA HIS A 35 4.80 -9.12 -2.37
C HIS A 35 5.55 -7.82 -2.63
N VAL A 36 6.57 -7.86 -3.50
CA VAL A 36 7.37 -6.66 -3.84
C VAL A 36 6.51 -5.61 -4.54
N VAL A 37 5.72 -6.01 -5.55
CA VAL A 37 4.85 -5.09 -6.30
C VAL A 37 3.78 -4.48 -5.39
N SER A 38 3.11 -5.30 -4.57
CA SER A 38 2.09 -4.80 -3.63
C SER A 38 2.67 -3.89 -2.56
N GLY A 39 3.89 -4.18 -2.07
CA GLY A 39 4.63 -3.31 -1.16
C GLY A 39 4.95 -1.96 -1.79
N PHE A 40 5.36 -1.95 -3.05
CA PHE A 40 5.65 -0.71 -3.78
C PHE A 40 4.40 0.16 -3.96
N VAL A 41 3.27 -0.45 -4.36
CA VAL A 41 1.98 0.26 -4.48
C VAL A 41 1.50 0.81 -3.14
N PHE A 42 1.68 0.06 -2.06
CA PHE A 42 1.36 0.52 -0.70
C PHE A 42 2.15 1.77 -0.32
N VAL A 43 3.47 1.78 -0.55
CA VAL A 43 4.33 2.93 -0.24
C VAL A 43 3.91 4.17 -1.04
N ILE A 44 3.68 4.05 -2.35
CA ILE A 44 3.22 5.18 -3.18
C ILE A 44 1.88 5.71 -2.67
N SER A 45 0.94 4.82 -2.37
CA SER A 45 -0.40 5.19 -1.88
C SER A 45 -0.31 5.94 -0.55
N ALA A 46 0.58 5.51 0.36
CA ALA A 46 0.83 6.19 1.62
C ALA A 46 1.41 7.60 1.42
N ILE A 47 2.37 7.78 0.51
CA ILE A 47 2.94 9.10 0.18
C ILE A 47 1.85 10.03 -0.37
N VAL A 48 1.05 9.55 -1.33
CA VAL A 48 -0.06 10.32 -1.90
C VAL A 48 -1.07 10.71 -0.82
N HIS A 49 -1.41 9.78 0.08
CA HIS A 49 -2.31 10.06 1.19
C HIS A 49 -1.75 11.13 2.15
N MET A 50 -0.46 11.06 2.48
CA MET A 50 0.21 12.06 3.31
C MET A 50 0.23 13.44 2.64
N GLN A 51 0.56 13.51 1.35
CA GLN A 51 0.54 14.76 0.58
C GLN A 51 -0.86 15.38 0.53
N GLN A 52 -1.89 14.57 0.26
CA GLN A 52 -3.28 15.04 0.25
C GLN A 52 -3.72 15.59 1.61
N ASN A 53 -3.27 14.99 2.72
CA ASN A 53 -3.57 15.50 4.05
C ASN A 53 -2.79 16.78 4.38
N HIS A 54 -1.52 16.88 3.97
CA HIS A 54 -0.73 18.09 4.17
C HIS A 54 -1.27 19.28 3.38
N MET A 55 -1.62 19.07 2.09
CA MET A 55 -2.27 20.09 1.27
C MET A 55 -3.62 20.54 1.84
N PHE A 56 -4.40 19.61 2.40
CA PHE A 56 -5.68 19.94 3.02
C PHE A 56 -5.53 20.76 4.31
N LYS A 57 -4.49 20.47 5.12
CA LYS A 57 -4.16 21.28 6.30
C LYS A 57 -3.73 22.70 5.91
N ARG A 58 -2.91 22.86 4.86
CA ARG A 58 -2.49 24.19 4.37
C ARG A 58 -3.62 25.06 3.83
N ARG A 59 -4.72 24.49 3.34
CA ARG A 59 -5.88 25.26 2.86
C ARG A 59 -6.81 25.76 3.97
N LYS A 60 -6.61 25.30 5.22
CA LYS A 60 -7.42 25.68 6.39
C LYS A 60 -6.70 26.64 7.33
N ALA A 61 -5.41 26.90 7.11
CA ALA A 61 -4.62 27.92 7.80
C ALA A 61 -4.63 29.20 6.95
#